data_AF-A0A1V5M922-F1
#
_entry.id   AF-A0A1V5M922-F1
#
_cell.length_a   1.000
_cell.length_b   1.000
_cell.length_c   1.000
_cell.angle_alpha   90.00
_cell.angle_beta   90.00
_cell.angle_gamma   90.00
#
_symmetry.space_group_name_H-M   'P 1'
#
loop_
_entity.id
_entity.type
_entity.pdbx_description
1 polymer ?
#
loop_
_entity_poly.entity_id
_entity_poly.type
_entity_poly.pdbx_seq_one_letter_code
_entity_poly.pdbx_strand_id
1 'polypeptide(L)' 'MSSLNQNPSDIRVRILQAPSRPLLEELVNKWLAKPDVAVGQVLDMSITARGSALCVLITYRHNHKVPTT' A
#
# COMPACT_ATOMS: atom_id res chain seq x y z
N MET A 1 16.51 12.38 5.06
CA MET A 1 15.67 11.23 4.71
C MET A 1 15.67 10.26 5.88
N SER A 2 14.51 9.99 6.50
CA SER A 2 14.41 9.09 7.65
C SER A 2 14.52 7.63 7.16
N SER A 3 15.53 6.90 7.62
CA SER A 3 15.79 5.50 7.22
C SER A 3 14.56 4.62 7.50
N LEU A 4 14.24 3.70 6.57
CA LEU A 4 13.14 2.73 6.74
C LEU A 4 13.24 1.97 8.07
N ASN A 5 14.45 1.70 8.55
CA ASN A 5 14.70 0.90 9.75
C ASN A 5 14.55 1.65 11.08
N GLN A 6 14.26 2.95 11.06
CA GLN A 6 14.20 3.74 12.31
C GLN A 6 12.99 3.38 13.18
N ASN A 7 11.89 2.85 12.62
CA ASN A 7 10.72 2.35 13.34
C ASN A 7 10.03 1.23 12.52
N PRO A 8 10.52 -0.01 12.55
CA PRO A 8 9.95 -1.11 11.77
C PRO A 8 8.52 -1.46 12.19
N SER A 9 8.13 -1.13 13.43
CA SER A 9 6.76 -1.31 13.96
C SER A 9 5.69 -0.55 13.19
N ASP A 10 6.08 0.45 12.40
CA ASP A 10 5.16 1.33 11.66
C ASP A 10 5.10 0.99 10.18
N ILE A 11 5.95 0.06 9.69
CA ILE A 11 5.89 -0.39 8.31
C ILE A 11 4.74 -1.39 8.15
N ARG A 12 3.91 -1.16 7.15
CA ARG A 12 2.82 -2.04 6.76
C ARG A 12 2.93 -2.35 5.28
N VAL A 13 2.36 -3.49 4.90
CA VAL A 13 2.25 -3.93 3.52
C VAL A 13 0.78 -4.11 3.18
N ARG A 14 0.35 -3.52 2.08
CA ARG A 14 -0.95 -3.79 1.46
C ARG A 14 -0.72 -4.60 0.19
N ILE A 15 -1.46 -5.68 0.04
CA ILE A 15 -1.46 -6.50 -1.18
C ILE A 15 -2.81 -6.32 -1.85
N LEU A 16 -2.81 -5.88 -3.10
CA LEU A 16 -4.00 -5.88 -3.96
C LEU A 16 -3.73 -6.81 -5.14
N GLN A 17 -4.77 -7.52 -5.58
CA GLN A 17 -4.67 -8.47 -6.69
C GLN A 17 -5.86 -8.29 -7.63
N ALA A 18 -5.60 -8.42 -8.93
CA ALA A 18 -6.61 -8.36 -9.96
C ALA A 18 -6.22 -9.23 -11.17
N PRO A 19 -7.19 -9.70 -11.98
CA PRO A 19 -6.89 -10.53 -13.15
C PRO A 19 -6.30 -9.73 -14.32
N SER A 20 -6.31 -8.39 -14.26
CA SER A 20 -5.79 -7.54 -15.32
C SER A 20 -5.17 -6.25 -14.75
N ARG A 21 -4.29 -5.63 -15.54
CA ARG A 21 -3.60 -4.40 -15.15
C ARG A 21 -4.56 -3.23 -14.91
N PRO A 22 -5.57 -2.97 -15.77
CA PRO A 22 -6.53 -1.88 -15.53
C PRO A 22 -7.30 -2.04 -14.22
N LEU A 23 -7.74 -3.26 -13.90
CA LEU A 23 -8.44 -3.53 -12.64
C LEU A 23 -7.51 -3.38 -11.43
N LEU A 24 -6.25 -3.79 -11.55
CA LEU A 24 -5.27 -3.61 -10.48
C LEU A 24 -5.03 -2.11 -10.22
N GLU A 25 -4.90 -1.32 -11.28
CA GLU A 25 -4.72 0.13 -11.19
C GLU A 25 -5.94 0.83 -10.56
N GLU A 26 -7.16 0.44 -10.94
CA GLU A 26 -8.38 0.93 -10.31
C GLU A 26 -8.41 0.63 -8.80
N LEU A 27 -8.08 -0.61 -8.40
CA LEU A 27 -8.03 -1.00 -6.99
C LEU A 27 -6.99 -0.20 -6.20
N VAL A 28 -5.81 0.02 -6.78
CA VAL A 28 -4.75 0.84 -6.18
C VAL A 28 -5.21 2.26 -6.01
N ASN A 29 -5.74 2.89 -7.07
CA ASN A 29 -6.19 4.27 -7.03
C ASN A 29 -7.34 4.46 -6.04
N LYS A 30 -8.29 3.52 -5.99
CA LYS A 30 -9.39 3.52 -5.03
C LYS A 30 -8.88 3.44 -3.59
N TRP A 31 -7.89 2.58 -3.33
CA TRP A 31 -7.30 2.46 -2.00
C TRP A 31 -6.47 3.69 -1.63
N LEU A 32 -5.70 4.26 -2.55
CA LEU A 32 -4.93 5.49 -2.31
C LEU A 32 -5.85 6.70 -2.04
N ALA A 33 -7.00 6.77 -2.71
CA ALA A 33 -7.96 7.85 -2.52
C ALA A 33 -8.68 7.78 -1.16
N LYS A 34 -8.95 6.56 -0.67
CA LYS A 34 -9.58 6.34 0.64
C LYS A 34 -9.07 5.05 1.27
N PRO A 35 -7.89 5.09 1.92
CA PRO A 35 -7.34 3.91 2.55
C PRO A 35 -8.16 3.54 3.79
N ASP A 36 -8.25 2.24 4.05
CA ASP A 36 -8.92 1.67 5.24
C ASP A 36 -8.10 1.82 6.52
N VAL A 37 -6.88 2.33 6.41
CA VAL A 37 -5.94 2.58 7.50
C VAL A 37 -5.22 3.91 7.27
N ALA A 38 -4.68 4.49 8.33
CA ALA A 38 -3.95 5.75 8.23
C ALA A 38 -2.61 5.53 7.51
N VAL A 39 -2.56 5.86 6.22
CA VAL A 39 -1.35 5.81 5.40
C VAL A 39 -0.61 7.14 5.54
N GLY A 40 0.59 7.13 6.10
CA GLY A 40 1.43 8.31 6.21
C GLY A 40 2.26 8.56 4.96
N GLN A 41 3.11 7.60 4.60
CA GLN A 41 4.02 7.71 3.45
C GLN A 41 4.11 6.36 2.74
N VAL A 42 3.87 6.35 1.43
CA VAL A 42 4.19 5.18 0.58
C VAL A 42 5.70 5.15 0.35
N LEU A 43 6.32 4.02 0.65
CA LEU A 43 7.77 3.82 0.61
C LEU A 43 8.20 3.08 -0.65
N ASP A 44 7.41 2.08 -1.05
CA ASP A 44 7.66 1.26 -2.23
C ASP A 44 6.35 0.74 -2.82
N MET A 45 6.35 0.52 -4.13
CA MET A 45 5.27 -0.13 -4.84
C MET A 45 5.85 -1.10 -5.86
N SER A 46 5.64 -2.40 -5.63
CA SER A 46 6.18 -3.48 -6.43
C SER A 46 5.04 -4.27 -7.08
N ILE A 47 5.05 -4.39 -8.41
CA ILE A 47 4.08 -5.20 -9.16
C ILE A 47 4.69 -6.56 -9.45
N THR A 48 3.94 -7.62 -9.20
CA THR A 48 4.35 -9.00 -9.47
C THR A 48 3.21 -9.79 -10.09
N ALA A 49 3.54 -10.78 -10.92
CA ALA A 49 2.57 -11.72 -11.45
C ALA A 49 2.55 -12.98 -10.58
N ARG A 50 1.36 -13.44 -10.19
CA ARG A 50 1.17 -14.71 -9.48
C ARG A 50 0.18 -15.56 -10.26
N GLY A 51 0.70 -16.44 -11.11
CA GLY A 51 -0.11 -17.24 -12.03
C GLY A 51 -0.80 -16.34 -13.06
N SER A 52 -2.13 -16.43 -13.16
CA SER A 52 -2.95 -15.60 -14.06
C SER A 52 -3.34 -14.22 -13.49
N ALA A 53 -2.96 -13.92 -12.24
CA ALA A 53 -3.29 -12.66 -11.58
C ALA A 53 -2.09 -11.72 -11.50
N LEU A 54 -2.36 -10.41 -11.56
CA LEU A 54 -1.41 -9.36 -11.22
C LEU A 54 -1.63 -8.93 -9.78
N CYS A 55 -0.54 -8.82 -9.04
CA CYS A 55 -0.51 -8.36 -7.66
C CYS A 55 0.34 -7.10 -7.56
N VAL A 56 -0.04 -6.20 -6.67
CA VAL A 56 0.79 -5.08 -6.25
C VAL A 56 0.99 -5.14 -4.74
N LEU A 57 2.25 -5.03 -4.34
CA LEU A 57 2.66 -4.89 -2.96
C LEU A 57 2.98 -3.42 -2.73
N ILE A 58 2.22 -2.78 -1.86
CA ILE A 58 2.42 -1.39 -1.46
C ILE A 58 2.98 -1.40 -0.05
N THR A 59 4.21 -0.95 0.09
CA THR A 59 4.86 -0.78 1.40
C THR A 59 4.70 0.65 1.84
N TYR A 60 4.17 0.88 3.04
CA TYR A 60 3.91 2.22 3.55
C TYR A 60 4.16 2.32 5.05
N ARG A 61 4.40 3.54 5.53
CA ARG A 61 4.39 3.87 6.96
C ARG A 61 2.96 4.12 7.42
N HIS A 62 2.51 3.36 8.41
CA HIS A 62 1.28 3.63 9.13
C HIS A 62 1.47 4.88 10.00
N ASN A 63 0.55 5.83 9.87
CA ASN A 63 0.56 7.01 10.71
C ASN A 63 -0.39 6.75 11.88
N HIS A 64 0.14 6.55 13.09
CA HIS A 64 -0.70 6.35 14.29
C HIS A 64 -1.48 7.60 14.71
N LYS A 65 -1.44 8.69 13.94
CA LYS A 65 -2.39 9.79 14.09
C LYS A 65 -3.78 9.29 13.71
N VAL A 66 -4.47 8.76 14.71
CA VAL A 66 -5.92 8.56 14.72
C VAL A 66 -6.56 9.84 14.18
N PRO A 67 -7.49 9.77 13.20
CA PRO A 67 -8.33 10.90 12.90
C PRO A 67 -9.17 11.18 14.15
N THR A 68 -8.74 12.13 14.97
CA THR A 68 -9.61 12.77 15.97
C THR A 68 -10.49 13.76 15.22
N THR A 69 -11.63 13.28 14.73
CA THR A 69 -12.87 14.06 14.65
C THR A 69 -14.07 13.15 14.55
#